data_AF-A0A835TAC6-F1
#
_entry.id   AF-A0A835TAC6-F1
#
_cell.length_a   1.000
_cell.length_b   1.000
_cell.length_c   1.000
_cell.angle_alpha   90.00
_cell.angle_beta   90.00
_cell.angle_gamma   90.00
#
_symmetry.space_group_name_H-M   'P 1'
#
loop_
_entity.id
_entity.type
_entity.pdbx_description
1 polymer ?
#
loop_
_entity_poly.entity_id
_entity_poly.type
_entity_poly.pdbx_seq_one_letter_code
_entity_poly.pdbx_strand_id
1 'polypeptide(L)'
;MQQRPDDKAAGRPPASAADRFSEITPLLSPTAADQPPPSDYLQRAAGAGLAAAPAGPGFGARPTGAPYTSSAPGPGAPEAAGYWARMKAKAQVQMAELGAAAAAQRGEAWRTAAGNVQAVREAAQEVVAERRSWQERSRRLWALLRALDSGPLAKWAARAMVCAWYINQVAEAVEVWAHLRNAPMRRRWADDPEPKRPTFPFLMVALLLPCALLCAAGVAVPLSGGALLARSVWEDAALSGRQLLAVLTRGSRPTELLAKRLAIVGAALLVLAHSVKDRARLRTYAGVLLPDEPPPEERSPPSRRKSAALLAGRLLLACLLLFAGWSQVSRVLARGGSLWQATSSTPRQAAAEALDRAVEAAAAAQAGAAAEAAQAGAPAKAAEQMAKLAEAAAGAAATAGLVAGGAAAAGAGLAGAGLGAAAAVGGLAAGAAGSGAAAAAMAAGAADAAALGGGRGAAVRHHYGVPDSHDNNWQLLELALCLPLALGWQTALTCRALAGVLLLEAGTCWPWWAWYWPSWHAAAHARLHFFTNVAVAGGLVLLQCLGAGRFTVDRLVAGRKNQ
;
A
#
# COMPACT_ATOMS: atom_id res chain seq x y z
N MET A 1 -5.59 -59.51 -47.34
CA MET A 1 -4.15 -59.17 -47.45
C MET A 1 -3.73 -58.47 -46.19
N GLN A 2 -2.63 -58.74 -45.51
CA GLN A 2 -1.74 -59.89 -45.41
C GLN A 2 -0.91 -59.56 -44.16
N GLN A 3 -0.82 -60.49 -43.22
CA GLN A 3 -0.05 -60.35 -41.98
C GLN A 3 1.45 -60.16 -42.28
N ARG A 4 2.16 -59.44 -41.41
CA ARG A 4 3.43 -59.93 -40.84
C ARG A 4 3.79 -59.19 -39.53
N PRO A 5 4.58 -59.85 -38.66
CA PRO A 5 4.48 -59.73 -37.21
C PRO A 5 5.79 -59.29 -36.53
N ASP A 6 5.70 -59.17 -35.21
CA ASP A 6 6.74 -59.36 -34.18
C ASP A 6 8.13 -58.75 -34.38
N ASP A 7 8.49 -57.83 -33.47
CA ASP A 7 9.78 -57.90 -32.80
C ASP A 7 9.66 -57.48 -31.32
N LYS A 8 9.63 -58.50 -30.46
CA LYS A 8 9.83 -58.41 -29.01
C LYS A 8 11.32 -58.21 -28.75
N ALA A 9 11.73 -56.97 -28.47
CA ALA A 9 13.01 -56.70 -27.81
C ALA A 9 12.77 -56.43 -26.33
N ALA A 10 13.16 -57.41 -25.51
CA ALA A 10 13.29 -57.28 -24.07
C ALA A 10 14.34 -56.20 -23.74
N GLY A 11 13.91 -55.10 -23.13
CA GLY A 11 14.78 -54.01 -22.69
C GLY A 11 14.46 -53.63 -21.24
N ARG A 12 15.45 -53.85 -20.37
CA ARG A 12 15.52 -53.53 -18.94
C ARG A 12 14.67 -52.32 -18.48
N PRO A 13 14.07 -52.38 -17.28
CA PRO A 13 13.50 -51.20 -16.66
C PRO A 13 14.60 -50.14 -16.41
N PRO A 14 14.38 -48.85 -16.69
CA PRO A 14 15.30 -47.81 -16.25
C PRO A 14 15.27 -47.79 -14.71
N ALA A 15 16.45 -48.00 -14.12
CA ALA A 15 16.68 -47.87 -12.70
C ALA A 15 16.13 -46.52 -12.19
N SER A 16 15.40 -46.58 -11.09
CA SER A 16 14.87 -45.44 -10.36
C SER A 16 15.95 -44.39 -10.12
N ALA A 17 15.70 -43.16 -10.58
CA ALA A 17 16.51 -41.98 -10.29
C ALA A 17 16.36 -41.50 -8.82
N ALA A 18 16.13 -42.43 -7.88
CA ALA A 18 15.88 -42.17 -6.46
C ALA A 18 17.12 -42.43 -5.56
N ASP A 19 18.20 -43.02 -6.08
CA ASP A 19 19.39 -43.40 -5.28
C ASP A 19 20.70 -42.71 -5.71
N ARG A 20 20.66 -41.43 -6.10
CA ARG A 20 21.88 -40.65 -6.40
C ARG A 20 21.90 -39.26 -5.74
N PHE A 21 21.48 -39.17 -4.48
CA PHE A 21 21.73 -38.00 -3.63
C PHE A 21 22.00 -38.43 -2.18
N SER A 22 23.04 -39.24 -2.00
CA SER A 22 23.61 -39.55 -0.69
C SER A 22 25.10 -39.75 -0.86
N GLU A 23 25.84 -38.65 -1.08
CA GLU A 23 27.29 -38.52 -0.86
C GLU A 23 27.81 -37.18 -1.41
N ILE A 24 27.43 -36.05 -0.79
CA ILE A 24 28.26 -34.84 -0.74
C ILE A 24 27.99 -34.16 0.60
N THR A 25 28.65 -34.67 1.65
CA THR A 25 28.97 -33.89 2.84
C THR A 25 30.40 -33.40 2.67
N PRO A 26 30.63 -32.08 2.64
CA PRO A 26 31.81 -31.56 3.29
C PRO A 26 31.44 -30.40 4.22
N LEU A 27 31.79 -30.59 5.50
CA LEU A 27 32.54 -29.62 6.30
C LEU A 27 32.15 -28.14 6.11
N LEU A 28 31.07 -27.73 6.75
CA LEU A 28 30.94 -26.37 7.26
C LEU A 28 31.14 -26.42 8.78
N SER A 29 32.40 -26.56 9.19
CA SER A 29 32.82 -26.02 10.48
C SER A 29 32.66 -24.49 10.41
N PRO A 30 32.16 -23.83 11.46
CA PRO A 30 32.04 -22.37 11.48
C PRO A 30 33.43 -21.74 11.38
N THR A 31 33.77 -21.23 10.21
CA THR A 31 34.96 -20.40 10.01
C THR A 31 34.76 -19.07 10.73
N ALA A 32 35.34 -18.95 11.92
CA ALA A 32 36.16 -17.82 12.40
C ALA A 32 35.73 -16.36 12.13
N ALA A 33 34.47 -16.07 11.84
CA ALA A 33 33.98 -14.71 11.56
C ALA A 33 33.39 -13.99 12.79
N ASP A 34 33.19 -14.70 13.91
CA ASP A 34 32.58 -14.17 15.14
C ASP A 34 33.55 -13.98 16.31
N GLN A 35 34.86 -14.18 16.11
CA GLN A 35 35.82 -13.79 17.14
C GLN A 35 36.10 -12.29 17.03
N PRO A 36 35.86 -11.49 18.08
CA PRO A 36 36.37 -10.13 18.12
C PRO A 36 37.89 -10.19 17.88
N PRO A 37 38.48 -9.22 17.15
CA PRO A 37 39.92 -9.22 16.94
C PRO A 37 40.61 -9.33 18.31
N PRO A 38 41.65 -10.17 18.44
CA PRO A 38 42.37 -10.30 19.69
C PRO A 38 42.82 -8.91 20.16
N SER A 39 42.68 -8.62 21.46
CA SER A 39 43.01 -7.34 22.11
C SER A 39 44.38 -6.80 21.69
N ASP A 40 45.27 -7.71 21.30
CA ASP A 40 46.67 -7.45 20.99
C ASP A 40 46.87 -7.01 19.53
N TYR A 41 45.83 -7.00 18.69
CA TYR A 41 45.94 -6.56 17.29
C TYR A 41 46.27 -5.05 17.21
N LEU A 42 45.69 -4.24 18.09
CA LEU A 42 46.04 -2.82 18.21
C LEU A 42 47.43 -2.61 18.81
N GLN A 43 47.87 -3.48 19.74
CA GLN A 43 49.24 -3.46 20.28
C GLN A 43 50.29 -3.91 19.24
N ARG A 44 49.98 -4.88 18.39
CA ARG A 44 50.88 -5.31 17.30
C ARG A 44 50.91 -4.32 16.15
N ALA A 45 49.81 -3.65 15.84
CA ALA A 45 49.81 -2.52 14.90
C ALA A 45 50.62 -1.32 15.43
N ALA A 46 50.62 -1.10 16.75
CA ALA A 46 51.50 -0.12 17.41
C ALA A 46 52.98 -0.57 17.45
N GLY A 47 53.24 -1.88 17.55
CA GLY A 47 54.59 -2.46 17.57
C GLY A 47 55.25 -2.63 16.20
N ALA A 48 54.49 -2.66 15.11
CA ALA A 48 54.99 -2.92 13.75
C ALA A 48 55.65 -1.70 13.05
N GLY A 49 56.25 -0.79 13.82
CA GLY A 49 57.18 0.20 13.25
C GLY A 49 56.61 1.57 12.86
N LEU A 50 55.60 2.06 13.59
CA LEU A 50 55.48 3.51 13.81
C LEU A 50 56.42 3.87 14.97
N ALA A 51 57.72 3.92 14.66
CA ALA A 51 58.67 4.57 15.55
C ALA A 51 58.11 5.95 15.90
N ALA A 52 57.92 6.19 17.20
CA ALA A 52 57.60 7.50 17.73
C ALA A 52 58.55 8.50 17.06
N ALA A 53 57.99 9.45 16.31
CA ALA A 53 58.76 10.62 15.92
C ALA A 53 59.35 11.20 17.22
N PRO A 54 60.66 11.51 17.25
CA PRO A 54 61.30 12.00 18.46
C PRO A 54 60.50 13.18 19.00
N ALA A 55 60.27 13.19 20.31
CA ALA A 55 59.68 14.31 21.01
C ALA A 55 60.40 15.58 20.56
N GLY A 56 59.71 16.40 19.78
CA GLY A 56 60.27 17.65 19.26
C GLY A 56 60.74 18.53 20.42
N PRO A 57 61.79 19.34 20.21
CA PRO A 57 62.30 20.24 21.23
C PRO A 57 61.16 21.15 21.71
N GLY A 58 61.19 21.43 23.02
CA GLY A 58 60.09 22.02 23.77
C GLY A 58 59.51 23.30 23.17
N PHE A 59 58.30 23.61 23.64
CA PHE A 59 57.55 24.84 23.39
C PHE A 59 58.37 26.10 23.75
N GLY A 60 59.32 26.46 22.90
CA GLY A 60 60.07 27.71 22.92
C GLY A 60 59.72 28.50 21.67
N ALA A 61 59.13 29.67 21.86
CA ALA A 61 58.92 30.75 20.89
C ALA A 61 58.41 30.33 19.50
N ARG A 62 57.11 30.53 19.29
CA ARG A 62 56.43 30.42 17.99
C ARG A 62 57.06 31.42 16.99
N PRO A 63 57.73 30.97 15.90
CA PRO A 63 58.24 31.89 14.90
C PRO A 63 57.08 32.44 14.08
N THR A 64 56.80 33.73 14.25
CA THR A 64 55.94 34.53 13.39
C THR A 64 56.62 34.70 12.03
N GLY A 65 56.34 33.84 11.04
CA GLY A 65 56.78 34.16 9.68
C GLY A 65 56.80 33.06 8.61
N ALA A 66 56.70 31.77 8.94
CA ALA A 66 56.75 30.74 7.90
C ALA A 66 55.34 30.50 7.30
N PRO A 67 55.09 30.80 6.01
CA PRO A 67 53.84 30.43 5.36
C PRO A 67 53.74 28.90 5.35
N TYR A 68 52.67 28.36 5.94
CA TYR A 68 52.31 26.95 5.83
C TYR A 68 51.96 26.64 4.37
N THR A 69 52.96 26.43 3.51
CA THR A 69 52.73 25.80 2.21
C THR A 69 52.62 24.30 2.45
N SER A 70 51.43 23.82 2.87
CA SER A 70 51.13 22.39 2.82
C SER A 70 50.97 21.98 1.35
N SER A 71 52.05 22.01 0.58
CA SER A 71 52.06 21.45 -0.75
C SER A 71 52.05 19.93 -0.58
N ALA A 72 50.93 19.31 -0.91
CA ALA A 72 50.90 17.86 -1.06
C ALA A 72 51.98 17.49 -2.10
N PRO A 73 52.89 16.54 -1.79
CA PRO A 73 53.97 16.19 -2.70
C PRO A 73 53.38 15.79 -4.05
N GLY A 74 53.91 16.37 -5.13
CA GLY A 74 53.41 16.15 -6.48
C GLY A 74 53.40 14.66 -6.86
N PRO A 75 52.45 14.21 -7.69
CA PRO A 75 52.35 12.82 -8.13
C PRO A 75 53.59 12.47 -8.97
N GLY A 76 54.64 11.95 -8.32
CA GLY A 76 55.95 11.67 -8.94
C GLY A 76 57.13 11.90 -8.01
N ALA A 77 56.98 12.66 -6.92
CA ALA A 77 58.03 12.78 -5.93
C ALA A 77 58.23 11.44 -5.19
N PRO A 78 59.47 11.00 -4.91
CA PRO A 78 59.73 9.76 -4.16
C PRO A 78 59.07 9.76 -2.77
N GLU A 79 58.83 10.94 -2.19
CA GLU A 79 58.13 11.14 -0.92
C GLU A 79 56.59 10.99 -1.03
N ALA A 80 56.03 11.10 -2.25
CA ALA A 80 54.60 11.03 -2.47
C ALA A 80 54.05 9.63 -2.15
N ALA A 81 54.79 8.56 -2.44
CA ALA A 81 54.36 7.18 -2.14
C ALA A 81 54.14 6.98 -0.63
N GLY A 82 55.07 7.45 0.20
CA GLY A 82 54.95 7.39 1.65
C GLY A 82 53.81 8.27 2.20
N TYR A 83 53.63 9.47 1.63
CA TYR A 83 52.51 10.35 1.98
C TYR A 83 51.14 9.72 1.68
N TRP A 84 50.95 9.20 0.46
CA TRP A 84 49.68 8.57 0.06
C TRP A 84 49.41 7.28 0.82
N ALA A 85 50.44 6.49 1.15
CA ALA A 85 50.30 5.31 2.01
C ALA A 85 49.81 5.70 3.41
N ARG A 86 50.39 6.76 4.02
CA ARG A 86 49.92 7.28 5.33
C ARG A 86 48.50 7.84 5.25
N MET A 87 48.15 8.57 4.20
CA MET A 87 46.79 9.08 4.00
C MET A 87 45.78 7.94 3.81
N LYS A 88 46.12 6.90 3.05
CA LYS A 88 45.29 5.70 2.88
C LYS A 88 45.12 4.96 4.20
N ALA A 89 46.19 4.75 4.96
CA ALA A 89 46.13 4.11 6.28
C ALA A 89 45.27 4.92 7.25
N LYS A 90 45.45 6.23 7.32
CA LYS A 90 44.62 7.13 8.15
C LYS A 90 43.15 7.08 7.73
N ALA A 91 42.86 7.08 6.43
CA ALA A 91 41.50 6.95 5.92
C ALA A 91 40.89 5.58 6.26
N GLN A 92 41.67 4.49 6.19
CA GLN A 92 41.21 3.14 6.59
C GLN A 92 40.89 3.07 8.09
N VAL A 93 41.74 3.63 8.95
CA VAL A 93 41.49 3.72 10.40
C VAL A 93 40.23 4.55 10.67
N GLN A 94 40.11 5.74 10.07
CA GLN A 94 38.92 6.57 10.21
C GLN A 94 37.64 5.86 9.73
N MET A 95 37.70 5.11 8.63
CA MET A 95 36.55 4.33 8.15
C MET A 95 36.20 3.18 9.08
N ALA A 96 37.20 2.52 9.68
CA ALA A 96 36.99 1.47 10.67
C ALA A 96 36.37 2.03 11.97
N GLU A 97 36.85 3.16 12.47
CA GLU A 97 36.30 3.86 13.65
C GLU A 97 34.86 4.33 13.40
N LEU A 98 34.58 4.94 12.25
CA LEU A 98 33.22 5.32 11.87
C LEU A 98 32.30 4.10 11.72
N GLY A 99 32.84 2.97 11.22
CA GLY A 99 32.13 1.70 11.13
C GLY A 99 31.76 1.13 12.51
N ALA A 100 32.71 1.12 13.45
CA ALA A 100 32.51 0.67 14.82
C ALA A 100 31.52 1.58 15.58
N ALA A 101 31.65 2.90 15.45
CA ALA A 101 30.73 3.86 16.04
C ALA A 101 29.29 3.70 15.50
N ALA A 102 29.15 3.51 14.18
CA ALA A 102 27.85 3.24 13.56
C ALA A 102 27.25 1.89 14.03
N ALA A 103 28.08 0.86 14.24
CA ALA A 103 27.62 -0.40 14.80
C ALA A 103 27.16 -0.26 16.26
N ALA A 104 27.92 0.47 17.10
CA ALA A 104 27.57 0.75 18.48
C ALA A 104 26.25 1.54 18.60
N GLN A 105 26.10 2.61 17.80
CA GLN A 105 24.86 3.39 17.73
C GLN A 105 23.66 2.56 17.28
N ARG A 106 23.86 1.62 16.33
CA ARG A 106 22.80 0.67 15.95
C ARG A 106 22.42 -0.23 17.11
N GLY A 107 23.41 -0.79 17.82
CA GLY A 107 23.16 -1.62 19.00
C GLY A 107 22.40 -0.88 20.10
N GLU A 108 22.75 0.39 20.33
CA GLU A 108 22.03 1.26 21.26
C GLU A 108 20.60 1.55 20.79
N ALA A 109 20.41 1.92 19.53
CA ALA A 109 19.09 2.15 18.95
C ALA A 109 18.17 0.92 19.05
N TRP A 110 18.73 -0.29 18.90
CA TRP A 110 18.00 -1.54 19.10
C TRP A 110 17.64 -1.78 20.56
N ARG A 111 18.56 -1.52 21.49
CA ARG A 111 18.26 -1.60 22.94
C ARG A 111 17.19 -0.60 23.35
N THR A 112 17.26 0.63 22.87
CA THR A 112 16.21 1.65 23.09
C THR A 112 14.89 1.22 22.45
N ALA A 113 14.92 0.65 21.25
CA ALA A 113 13.72 0.14 20.59
C ALA A 113 13.06 -1.00 21.40
N ALA A 114 13.86 -1.95 21.90
CA ALA A 114 13.38 -3.03 22.75
C ALA A 114 12.80 -2.50 24.08
N GLY A 115 13.48 -1.53 24.72
CA GLY A 115 12.97 -0.84 25.91
C GLY A 115 11.64 -0.12 25.64
N ASN A 116 11.50 0.53 24.48
CA ASN A 116 10.25 1.17 24.07
C ASN A 116 9.13 0.16 23.86
N VAL A 117 9.39 -1.01 23.24
CA VAL A 117 8.38 -2.07 23.09
C VAL A 117 7.91 -2.57 24.45
N GLN A 118 8.84 -2.79 25.38
CA GLN A 118 8.51 -3.24 26.72
C GLN A 118 7.68 -2.19 27.48
N ALA A 119 8.07 -0.92 27.43
CA ALA A 119 7.30 0.19 28.02
C ALA A 119 5.89 0.31 27.41
N VAL A 120 5.76 0.05 26.11
CA VAL A 120 4.46 0.03 25.42
C VAL A 120 3.59 -1.12 25.89
N ARG A 121 4.17 -2.31 26.04
CA ARG A 121 3.48 -3.47 26.58
C ARG A 121 3.02 -3.23 28.00
N GLU A 122 3.89 -2.71 28.87
CA GLU A 122 3.58 -2.42 30.28
C GLU A 122 2.46 -1.39 30.38
N ALA A 123 2.54 -0.28 29.65
CA ALA A 123 1.50 0.74 29.67
C ALA A 123 0.18 0.26 29.03
N ALA A 124 0.23 -0.59 28.00
CA ALA A 124 -0.98 -1.22 27.46
C ALA A 124 -1.64 -2.14 28.50
N GLN A 125 -0.84 -2.92 29.25
CA GLN A 125 -1.32 -3.74 30.35
C GLN A 125 -1.90 -2.88 31.49
N GLU A 126 -1.26 -1.76 31.86
CA GLU A 126 -1.81 -0.81 32.84
C GLU A 126 -3.16 -0.22 32.40
N VAL A 127 -3.29 0.18 31.13
CA VAL A 127 -4.53 0.75 30.58
C VAL A 127 -5.69 -0.25 30.64
N VAL A 128 -5.40 -1.55 30.50
CA VAL A 128 -6.40 -2.63 30.59
C VAL A 128 -6.70 -3.00 32.05
N ALA A 129 -5.69 -3.02 32.92
CA ALA A 129 -5.81 -3.54 34.27
C ALA A 129 -6.43 -2.57 35.29
N GLU A 130 -6.33 -1.25 35.10
CA GLU A 130 -6.70 -0.29 36.14
C GLU A 130 -8.13 0.28 36.04
N ARG A 131 -8.80 0.37 37.20
CA ARG A 131 -10.05 1.14 37.42
C ARG A 131 -9.83 2.67 37.40
N ARG A 132 -8.90 3.18 36.60
CA ARG A 132 -8.64 4.62 36.51
C ARG A 132 -9.68 5.34 35.66
N SER A 133 -9.83 6.64 35.92
CA SER A 133 -10.70 7.50 35.13
C SER A 133 -10.29 7.48 33.65
N TRP A 134 -11.26 7.63 32.75
CA TRP A 134 -11.04 7.66 31.31
C TRP A 134 -10.06 8.76 30.86
N GLN A 135 -10.05 9.89 31.57
CA GLN A 135 -9.13 11.00 31.31
C GLN A 135 -7.67 10.63 31.57
N GLU A 136 -7.39 9.86 32.62
CA GLU A 136 -6.02 9.43 32.91
C GLU A 136 -5.54 8.37 31.91
N ARG A 137 -6.41 7.41 31.57
CA ARG A 137 -6.12 6.40 30.54
C ARG A 137 -5.84 7.03 29.18
N SER A 138 -6.65 7.99 28.76
CA SER A 138 -6.42 8.70 27.49
C SER A 138 -5.15 9.54 27.53
N ARG A 139 -4.84 10.27 28.62
CA ARG A 139 -3.57 11.01 28.74
C ARG A 139 -2.34 10.11 28.65
N ARG A 140 -2.35 8.97 29.35
CA ARG A 140 -1.25 7.99 29.30
C ARG A 140 -1.10 7.35 27.92
N LEU A 141 -2.22 6.94 27.31
CA LEU A 141 -2.23 6.43 25.95
C LEU A 141 -1.67 7.47 24.96
N TRP A 142 -2.06 8.74 25.11
CA TRP A 142 -1.53 9.82 24.28
C TRP A 142 -0.03 10.06 24.49
N ALA A 143 0.46 10.00 25.73
CA ALA A 143 1.88 10.12 26.04
C ALA A 143 2.67 8.96 25.41
N LEU A 144 2.13 7.75 25.49
CA LEU A 144 2.72 6.56 24.89
C LEU A 144 2.77 6.63 23.37
N LEU A 145 1.66 7.03 22.74
CA LEU A 145 1.62 7.26 21.30
C LEU A 145 2.68 8.28 20.90
N ARG A 146 2.79 9.39 21.64
CA ARG A 146 3.85 10.41 21.41
C ARG A 146 5.27 9.86 21.56
N ALA A 147 5.51 8.98 22.52
CA ALA A 147 6.82 8.35 22.70
C ALA A 147 7.15 7.42 21.52
N LEU A 148 6.15 6.67 21.04
CA LEU A 148 6.28 5.82 19.85
C LEU A 148 6.58 6.65 18.60
N ASP A 149 5.92 7.79 18.42
CA ASP A 149 5.86 8.55 17.17
C ASP A 149 7.17 9.07 16.58
N SER A 150 8.22 9.21 17.39
CA SER A 150 9.49 9.82 16.94
C SER A 150 10.71 8.98 17.25
N GLY A 151 10.51 7.88 17.97
CA GLY A 151 11.57 6.98 18.41
C GLY A 151 12.24 6.23 17.24
N PRO A 152 13.44 5.67 17.48
CA PRO A 152 14.10 4.78 16.53
C PRO A 152 13.21 3.60 16.09
N LEU A 153 12.39 3.09 17.02
CA LEU A 153 11.45 1.99 16.77
C LEU A 153 10.40 2.35 15.71
N ALA A 154 9.71 3.49 15.81
CA ALA A 154 8.71 3.86 14.81
C ALA A 154 9.36 4.07 13.43
N LYS A 155 10.53 4.69 13.37
CA LYS A 155 11.29 4.85 12.11
C LYS A 155 11.67 3.50 11.50
N TRP A 156 12.07 2.54 12.34
CA TRP A 156 12.35 1.18 11.90
C TRP A 156 11.08 0.46 11.42
N ALA A 157 10.03 0.44 12.24
CA ALA A 157 8.75 -0.21 11.94
C ALA A 157 8.14 0.36 10.65
N ALA A 158 8.15 1.68 10.50
CA ALA A 158 7.64 2.34 9.32
C ALA A 158 8.41 1.96 8.04
N ARG A 159 9.75 1.88 8.11
CA ARG A 159 10.57 1.35 6.99
C ARG A 159 10.26 -0.11 6.71
N ALA A 160 10.14 -0.95 7.73
CA ALA A 160 9.81 -2.36 7.58
C ALA A 160 8.44 -2.54 6.91
N MET A 161 7.44 -1.72 7.28
CA MET A 161 6.11 -1.69 6.66
C MET A 161 6.17 -1.32 5.17
N VAL A 162 6.94 -0.29 4.79
CA VAL A 162 7.16 0.03 3.36
C VAL A 162 7.87 -1.12 2.65
N CYS A 163 8.89 -1.71 3.26
CA CYS A 163 9.67 -2.80 2.67
C CYS A 163 8.86 -4.12 2.55
N ALA A 164 7.87 -4.35 3.41
CA ALA A 164 6.99 -5.51 3.36
C ALA A 164 6.23 -5.59 2.03
N TRP A 165 5.87 -4.45 1.43
CA TRP A 165 5.29 -4.42 0.08
C TRP A 165 6.26 -4.96 -0.99
N TYR A 166 7.54 -4.57 -0.94
CA TYR A 166 8.54 -5.07 -1.89
C TYR A 166 8.83 -6.55 -1.69
N ILE A 167 8.87 -7.02 -0.43
CA ILE A 167 8.99 -8.45 -0.12
C ILE A 167 7.80 -9.22 -0.68
N ASN A 168 6.58 -8.69 -0.51
CA ASN A 168 5.38 -9.27 -1.10
C ASN A 168 5.44 -9.31 -2.63
N GLN A 169 5.94 -8.26 -3.29
CA GLN A 169 6.10 -8.25 -4.75
C GLN A 169 7.03 -9.37 -5.23
N VAL A 170 8.11 -9.66 -4.49
CA VAL A 170 9.02 -10.78 -4.80
C VAL A 170 8.32 -12.11 -4.58
N ALA A 171 7.62 -12.27 -3.45
CA ALA A 171 6.88 -13.49 -3.12
C ALA A 171 5.80 -13.79 -4.18
N GLU A 172 5.02 -12.77 -4.57
CA GLU A 172 4.01 -12.89 -5.62
C GLU A 172 4.62 -13.29 -6.96
N ALA A 173 5.74 -12.68 -7.37
CA ALA A 173 6.39 -13.06 -8.62
C ALA A 173 6.89 -14.52 -8.61
N VAL A 174 7.41 -14.99 -7.49
CA VAL A 174 7.85 -16.39 -7.32
C VAL A 174 6.64 -17.34 -7.33
N GLU A 175 5.55 -17.00 -6.65
CA GLU A 175 4.32 -17.81 -6.65
C GLU A 175 3.66 -17.88 -8.02
N VAL A 176 3.58 -16.75 -8.73
CA VAL A 176 3.08 -16.67 -10.13
C VAL A 176 3.92 -17.60 -11.01
N TRP A 177 5.25 -17.51 -10.91
CA TRP A 177 6.14 -18.41 -11.65
C TRP A 177 5.93 -19.87 -11.27
N ALA A 178 5.82 -20.19 -9.97
CA ALA A 178 5.65 -21.55 -9.49
C ALA A 178 4.34 -22.19 -9.98
N HIS A 179 3.26 -21.41 -10.04
CA HIS A 179 1.96 -21.86 -10.57
C HIS A 179 2.00 -22.01 -12.10
N LEU A 180 2.55 -21.02 -12.80
CA LEU A 180 2.46 -20.97 -14.26
C LEU A 180 3.54 -21.78 -15.00
N ARG A 181 4.66 -22.13 -14.36
CA ARG A 181 5.75 -22.88 -15.02
C ARG A 181 5.31 -24.24 -15.58
N ASN A 182 4.32 -24.87 -14.95
CA ASN A 182 3.78 -26.18 -15.32
C ASN A 182 2.33 -26.13 -15.82
N ALA A 183 1.69 -24.95 -15.78
CA ALA A 183 0.30 -24.82 -16.22
C ALA A 183 0.19 -24.98 -17.74
N PRO A 184 -0.81 -25.71 -18.27
CA PRO A 184 -1.07 -25.75 -19.69
C PRO A 184 -1.47 -24.35 -20.15
N MET A 185 -0.61 -23.69 -20.91
CA MET A 185 -0.90 -22.35 -21.40
C MET A 185 -1.83 -22.45 -22.60
N ARG A 186 -3.02 -21.86 -22.46
CA ARG A 186 -4.01 -21.76 -23.53
C ARG A 186 -3.94 -20.37 -24.12
N ARG A 187 -4.00 -20.27 -25.44
CA ARG A 187 -4.22 -18.99 -26.10
C ARG A 187 -5.61 -18.48 -25.73
N ARG A 188 -5.74 -17.16 -25.51
CA ARG A 188 -7.05 -16.55 -25.24
C ARG A 188 -7.88 -16.53 -26.52
N TRP A 189 -7.23 -16.22 -27.65
CA TRP A 189 -7.79 -16.29 -29.00
C TRP A 189 -6.90 -17.13 -29.93
N ALA A 190 -7.47 -17.69 -30.99
CA ALA A 190 -6.70 -18.52 -31.94
C ALA A 190 -5.49 -17.77 -32.52
N ASP A 191 -5.66 -16.48 -32.78
CA ASP A 191 -4.68 -15.59 -33.41
C ASP A 191 -3.68 -14.99 -32.41
N ASP A 192 -3.88 -15.16 -31.10
CA ASP A 192 -2.92 -14.67 -30.12
C ASP A 192 -1.58 -15.43 -30.28
N PRO A 193 -0.44 -14.72 -30.16
CA PRO A 193 0.86 -15.39 -30.19
C PRO A 193 0.93 -16.44 -29.09
N GLU A 194 1.71 -17.50 -29.33
CA GLU A 194 1.85 -18.57 -28.36
C GLU A 194 2.35 -18.01 -27.02
N PRO A 195 1.63 -18.26 -25.91
CA PRO A 195 1.99 -17.72 -24.62
C PRO A 195 3.38 -18.23 -24.21
N LYS A 196 4.29 -17.30 -23.94
CA LYS A 196 5.64 -17.64 -23.49
C LYS A 196 5.61 -18.09 -22.04
N ARG A 197 6.36 -19.15 -21.72
CA ARG A 197 6.50 -19.61 -20.33
C ARG A 197 7.11 -18.49 -19.50
N PRO A 198 6.58 -18.21 -18.29
CA PRO A 198 7.17 -17.20 -17.44
C PRO A 198 8.59 -17.63 -17.04
N THR A 199 9.56 -16.74 -17.21
CA THR A 199 10.92 -16.94 -16.72
C THR A 199 10.97 -16.72 -15.21
N PHE A 200 11.86 -17.43 -14.51
CA PHE A 200 12.07 -17.20 -13.08
C PHE A 200 12.46 -15.73 -12.82
N PRO A 201 11.88 -15.04 -11.82
CA PRO A 201 12.09 -13.62 -11.59
C PRO A 201 13.43 -13.32 -10.89
N PHE A 202 14.55 -13.69 -11.52
CA PHE A 202 15.91 -13.59 -10.95
C PHE A 202 16.23 -12.20 -10.42
N LEU A 203 15.89 -11.14 -11.16
CA LEU A 203 16.17 -9.77 -10.74
C LEU A 203 15.42 -9.41 -9.44
N MET A 204 14.18 -9.86 -9.27
CA MET A 204 13.42 -9.58 -8.05
C MET A 204 14.03 -10.33 -6.85
N VAL A 205 14.39 -11.59 -7.02
CA VAL A 205 14.93 -12.42 -5.93
C VAL A 205 16.37 -12.00 -5.58
N ALA A 206 17.23 -11.78 -6.57
CA ALA A 206 18.65 -11.52 -6.36
C ALA A 206 18.98 -10.06 -6.03
N LEU A 207 18.14 -9.10 -6.43
CA LEU A 207 18.38 -7.67 -6.20
C LEU A 207 17.30 -7.04 -5.30
N LEU A 208 16.02 -7.17 -5.64
CA LEU A 208 14.96 -6.45 -4.96
C LEU A 208 14.77 -6.93 -3.51
N LEU A 209 14.77 -8.25 -3.29
CA LEU A 209 14.62 -8.85 -1.96
C LEU A 209 15.76 -8.44 -1.02
N PRO A 210 17.06 -8.60 -1.36
CA PRO A 210 18.15 -8.09 -0.53
C PRO A 210 18.06 -6.58 -0.28
N CYS A 211 17.69 -5.78 -1.28
CA CYS A 211 17.49 -4.34 -1.07
C CYS A 211 16.36 -4.06 -0.06
N ALA A 212 15.24 -4.76 -0.16
CA ALA A 212 14.12 -4.61 0.77
C ALA A 212 14.51 -4.99 2.21
N LEU A 213 15.22 -6.12 2.38
CA LEU A 213 15.69 -6.58 3.68
C LEU A 213 16.73 -5.63 4.29
N LEU A 214 17.71 -5.19 3.49
CA LEU A 214 18.72 -4.21 3.95
C LEU A 214 18.08 -2.87 4.30
N CYS A 215 17.14 -2.39 3.49
CA CYS A 215 16.40 -1.16 3.75
C CYS A 215 15.56 -1.26 5.03
N ALA A 216 14.84 -2.37 5.24
CA ALA A 216 14.09 -2.65 6.46
C ALA A 216 15.00 -2.70 7.69
N ALA A 217 16.16 -3.35 7.57
CA ALA A 217 17.17 -3.42 8.63
C ALA A 217 17.87 -2.07 8.90
N GLY A 218 17.63 -1.05 8.07
CA GLY A 218 18.28 0.25 8.18
C GLY A 218 19.74 0.25 7.70
N VAL A 219 20.14 -0.74 6.92
CA VAL A 219 21.49 -0.89 6.35
C VAL A 219 21.52 -0.31 4.93
N ALA A 220 22.46 0.60 4.69
CA ALA A 220 22.66 1.24 3.39
C ALA A 220 21.38 1.84 2.76
N VAL A 221 20.45 2.34 3.59
CA VAL A 221 19.10 2.80 3.20
C VAL A 221 19.08 3.72 1.97
N PRO A 222 19.99 4.70 1.79
CA PRO A 222 19.96 5.54 0.59
C PRO A 222 20.20 4.75 -0.70
N LEU A 223 21.04 3.71 -0.66
CA LEU A 223 21.33 2.85 -1.81
C LEU A 223 20.22 1.83 -2.01
N SER A 224 19.88 1.07 -0.96
CA SER A 224 18.86 0.03 -1.03
C SER A 224 17.47 0.61 -1.31
N GLY A 225 17.02 1.60 -0.52
CA GLY A 225 15.78 2.34 -0.78
C GLY A 225 15.79 3.10 -2.11
N GLY A 226 16.97 3.52 -2.59
CA GLY A 226 17.14 4.16 -3.89
C GLY A 226 16.85 3.20 -5.03
N ALA A 227 17.39 1.98 -4.93
CA ALA A 227 17.10 0.90 -5.87
C ALA A 227 15.62 0.50 -5.86
N LEU A 228 15.00 0.39 -4.67
CA LEU A 228 13.55 0.13 -4.53
C LEU A 228 12.72 1.22 -5.22
N LEU A 229 13.00 2.49 -4.95
CA LEU A 229 12.29 3.62 -5.56
C LEU A 229 12.49 3.65 -7.08
N ALA A 230 13.74 3.49 -7.55
CA ALA A 230 14.05 3.49 -8.98
C ALA A 230 13.30 2.36 -9.70
N ARG A 231 13.20 1.18 -9.10
CA ARG A 231 12.41 0.07 -9.62
C ARG A 231 10.93 0.43 -9.73
N SER A 232 10.33 0.96 -8.66
CA SER A 232 8.92 1.36 -8.65
C SER A 232 8.65 2.44 -9.69
N VAL A 233 9.47 3.51 -9.74
CA VAL A 233 9.34 4.57 -10.75
C VAL A 233 9.47 4.01 -12.17
N TRP A 234 10.37 3.06 -12.42
CA TRP A 234 10.51 2.44 -13.74
C TRP A 234 9.28 1.62 -14.15
N GLU A 235 8.80 0.73 -13.27
CA GLU A 235 7.56 -0.04 -13.52
C GLU A 235 6.36 0.89 -13.71
N ASP A 236 6.25 1.88 -12.84
CA ASP A 236 5.11 2.76 -12.76
C ASP A 236 5.10 3.79 -13.86
N ALA A 237 6.25 4.30 -14.33
CA ALA A 237 6.29 5.22 -15.45
C ALA A 237 5.73 4.57 -16.73
N ALA A 238 6.07 3.31 -16.98
CA ALA A 238 5.57 2.57 -18.14
C ALA A 238 4.07 2.24 -18.01
N LEU A 239 3.59 1.89 -16.82
CA LEU A 239 2.16 1.64 -16.57
C LEU A 239 1.35 2.94 -16.63
N SER A 240 1.78 3.95 -15.87
CA SER A 240 1.16 5.27 -15.77
C SER A 240 1.13 5.96 -17.13
N GLY A 241 2.21 5.87 -17.91
CA GLY A 241 2.25 6.43 -19.27
C GLY A 241 1.19 5.80 -20.17
N ARG A 242 1.05 4.47 -20.15
CA ARG A 242 0.02 3.76 -20.93
C ARG A 242 -1.40 4.08 -20.46
N GLN A 243 -1.61 4.17 -19.15
CA GLN A 243 -2.93 4.48 -18.59
C GLN A 243 -3.30 5.94 -18.81
N LEU A 244 -2.37 6.87 -18.62
CA LEU A 244 -2.56 8.27 -18.94
C LEU A 244 -2.87 8.44 -20.43
N LEU A 245 -2.13 7.76 -21.31
CA LEU A 245 -2.43 7.78 -22.74
C LEU A 245 -3.83 7.23 -23.02
N ALA A 246 -4.25 6.14 -22.37
CA ALA A 246 -5.61 5.61 -22.52
C ALA A 246 -6.69 6.59 -22.00
N VAL A 247 -6.43 7.29 -20.89
CA VAL A 247 -7.33 8.32 -20.35
C VAL A 247 -7.46 9.46 -21.36
N LEU A 248 -6.33 9.95 -21.89
CA LEU A 248 -6.30 11.09 -22.82
C LEU A 248 -6.87 10.75 -24.20
N THR A 249 -6.61 9.54 -24.71
CA THR A 249 -7.00 9.16 -26.09
C THR A 249 -8.37 8.49 -26.16
N ARG A 250 -8.81 7.82 -25.09
CA ARG A 250 -10.04 7.00 -25.07
C ARG A 250 -11.02 7.40 -23.99
N GLY A 251 -10.71 8.43 -23.18
CA GLY A 251 -11.54 8.81 -22.03
C GLY A 251 -11.63 7.70 -20.97
N SER A 252 -10.67 6.76 -20.94
CA SER A 252 -10.74 5.65 -19.97
C SER A 252 -10.62 6.18 -18.55
N ARG A 253 -11.36 5.60 -17.61
CA ARG A 253 -11.26 5.99 -16.20
C ARG A 253 -9.92 5.52 -15.60
N PRO A 254 -9.24 6.35 -14.79
CA PRO A 254 -8.04 5.90 -14.08
C PRO A 254 -8.37 4.71 -13.18
N THR A 255 -7.49 3.71 -13.17
CA THR A 255 -7.67 2.50 -12.36
C THR A 255 -7.11 2.69 -10.96
N GLU A 256 -7.71 2.05 -9.95
CA GLU A 256 -7.21 2.04 -8.58
C GLU A 256 -5.75 1.57 -8.46
N LEU A 257 -5.36 0.62 -9.31
CA LEU A 257 -3.99 0.12 -9.37
C LEU A 257 -2.97 1.24 -9.61
N LEU A 258 -3.31 2.23 -10.45
CA LEU A 258 -2.45 3.39 -10.72
C LEU A 258 -2.21 4.21 -9.46
N ALA A 259 -3.30 4.53 -8.77
CA ALA A 259 -3.27 5.35 -7.57
C ALA A 259 -2.45 4.66 -6.47
N LYS A 260 -2.59 3.34 -6.33
CA LYS A 260 -1.81 2.54 -5.37
C LYS A 260 -0.32 2.61 -5.65
N ARG A 261 0.08 2.45 -6.90
CA ARG A 261 1.48 2.53 -7.33
C ARG A 261 2.10 3.90 -7.03
N LEU A 262 1.39 4.98 -7.34
CA LEU A 262 1.82 6.33 -6.97
C LEU A 262 2.01 6.49 -5.46
N ALA A 263 1.13 5.93 -4.63
CA ALA A 263 1.27 5.96 -3.18
C ALA A 263 2.53 5.23 -2.69
N ILE A 264 2.85 4.07 -3.29
CA ILE A 264 4.06 3.31 -2.97
C ILE A 264 5.32 4.09 -3.35
N VAL A 265 5.33 4.77 -4.51
CA VAL A 265 6.40 5.71 -4.88
C VAL A 265 6.53 6.82 -3.84
N GLY A 266 5.41 7.38 -3.38
CA GLY A 266 5.37 8.37 -2.30
C GLY A 266 5.97 7.85 -0.99
N ALA A 267 5.59 6.65 -0.56
CA ALA A 267 6.12 6.00 0.64
C ALA A 267 7.62 5.72 0.54
N ALA A 268 8.10 5.20 -0.59
CA ALA A 268 9.52 4.96 -0.84
C ALA A 268 10.35 6.25 -0.91
N LEU A 269 9.79 7.33 -1.48
CA LEU A 269 10.41 8.65 -1.46
C LEU A 269 10.59 9.16 -0.02
N LEU A 270 9.62 8.92 0.86
CA LEU A 270 9.70 9.30 2.27
C LEU A 270 10.77 8.49 3.03
N VAL A 271 10.94 7.20 2.73
CA VAL A 271 12.05 6.38 3.23
C VAL A 271 13.40 7.01 2.86
N LEU A 272 13.57 7.42 1.61
CA LEU A 272 14.78 8.08 1.15
C LEU A 272 15.00 9.44 1.80
N ALA A 273 13.97 10.28 1.85
CA ALA A 273 14.03 11.59 2.49
C ALA A 273 14.39 11.50 3.98
N HIS A 274 13.98 10.40 4.64
CA HIS A 274 14.41 10.09 6.00
C HIS A 274 15.89 9.72 6.06
N SER A 275 16.34 8.78 5.22
CA SER A 275 17.71 8.25 5.25
C SER A 275 18.80 9.30 5.00
N VAL A 276 18.51 10.30 4.16
CA VAL A 276 19.43 11.41 3.87
C VAL A 276 19.65 12.28 5.11
N LYS A 277 18.63 12.42 5.98
CA LYS A 277 18.74 13.15 7.26
C LYS A 277 19.71 12.46 8.20
N ASP A 278 19.56 11.14 8.35
CA ASP A 278 20.36 10.34 9.28
C ASP A 278 21.84 10.34 8.85
N ARG A 279 22.10 10.24 7.55
CA ARG A 279 23.48 10.26 7.03
C ARG A 279 24.18 11.60 7.21
N ALA A 280 23.45 12.72 7.13
CA ALA A 280 24.02 14.03 7.38
C ALA A 280 24.52 14.16 8.83
N ARG A 281 23.82 13.54 9.80
CA ARG A 281 24.28 13.48 11.20
C ARG A 281 25.50 12.59 11.39
N LEU A 282 25.53 11.43 10.73
CA LEU A 282 26.66 10.50 10.83
C LEU A 282 27.96 11.03 10.19
N ARG A 283 27.88 12.01 9.28
CA ARG A 283 29.06 12.61 8.63
C ARG A 283 29.78 13.63 9.50
N THR A 284 29.14 14.15 10.54
CA THR A 284 29.74 15.14 11.44
C THR A 284 30.10 14.48 12.76
N TYR A 285 31.35 14.57 13.19
CA TYR A 285 31.81 14.05 14.49
C TYR A 285 30.95 14.58 15.65
N ALA A 286 30.56 15.86 15.58
CA ALA A 286 29.63 16.47 16.53
C ALA A 286 28.23 15.83 16.52
N GLY A 287 27.76 15.33 15.38
CA GLY A 287 26.47 14.65 15.27
C GLY A 287 26.47 13.23 15.85
N VAL A 288 27.65 12.63 16.04
CA VAL A 288 27.82 11.34 16.71
C VAL A 288 27.91 11.52 18.23
N LEU A 289 28.48 12.65 18.69
CA LEU A 289 28.72 12.93 20.12
C LEU A 289 27.58 13.68 20.83
N LEU A 290 26.60 14.21 20.10
CA LEU A 290 25.42 14.85 20.67
C LEU A 290 24.24 13.86 20.65
N PRO A 291 23.97 13.14 21.76
CA PRO A 291 22.92 12.13 21.82
C PRO A 291 21.50 12.72 21.77
N ASP A 292 21.34 14.01 22.07
CA ASP A 292 20.03 14.63 22.16
C ASP A 292 19.59 15.23 20.83
N GLU A 293 18.47 14.75 20.28
CA GLU A 293 17.76 15.56 19.30
C GLU A 293 17.34 16.85 19.99
N PRO A 294 17.75 18.04 19.48
CA PRO A 294 17.33 19.29 20.07
C PRO A 294 15.80 19.31 20.17
N PRO A 295 15.25 19.94 21.22
CA PRO A 295 13.82 20.04 21.42
C PRO A 295 13.15 20.54 20.13
N PRO A 296 11.89 20.15 19.86
CA PRO A 296 11.20 20.47 18.61
C PRO A 296 11.28 21.96 18.20
N GLU A 297 11.39 22.84 19.18
CA GLU A 297 11.51 24.30 19.04
C GLU A 297 12.85 24.75 18.46
N GLU A 298 13.95 24.06 18.78
CA GLU A 298 15.30 24.36 18.32
C GLU A 298 15.65 23.67 16.99
N ARG A 299 14.78 22.80 16.48
CA ARG A 299 15.02 22.08 15.23
C ARG A 299 14.98 23.05 14.06
N SER A 300 16.16 23.32 13.49
CA SER A 300 16.30 24.04 12.23
C SER A 300 15.31 23.52 11.18
N PRO A 301 14.57 24.40 10.49
CA PRO A 301 13.55 24.00 9.55
C PRO A 301 14.17 23.18 8.41
N PRO A 302 13.52 22.07 7.98
CA PRO A 302 14.07 21.18 6.95
C PRO A 302 14.44 21.95 5.69
N SER A 303 15.51 21.57 4.99
CA SER A 303 15.92 22.27 3.76
C SER A 303 14.79 22.34 2.72
N ARG A 304 14.87 23.29 1.76
CA ARG A 304 13.85 23.44 0.69
C ARG A 304 13.68 22.15 -0.11
N ARG A 305 14.79 21.51 -0.51
CA ARG A 305 14.78 20.23 -1.24
C ARG A 305 14.09 19.13 -0.45
N LYS A 306 14.39 19.02 0.85
CA LYS A 306 13.72 18.05 1.72
C LYS A 306 12.22 18.34 1.84
N SER A 307 11.85 19.61 2.04
CA SER A 307 10.45 20.01 2.11
C SER A 307 9.69 19.73 0.82
N ALA A 308 10.33 19.87 -0.34
CA ALA A 308 9.74 19.49 -1.62
C ALA A 308 9.53 17.97 -1.73
N ALA A 309 10.50 17.17 -1.29
CA ALA A 309 10.35 15.71 -1.24
C ALA A 309 9.23 15.26 -0.27
N LEU A 310 9.10 15.91 0.89
CA LEU A 310 8.01 15.66 1.83
C LEU A 310 6.64 16.02 1.24
N LEU A 311 6.56 17.17 0.55
CA LEU A 311 5.34 17.59 -0.14
C LEU A 311 4.97 16.60 -1.25
N ALA A 312 5.93 16.21 -2.09
CA ALA A 312 5.71 15.23 -3.16
C ALA A 312 5.25 13.88 -2.60
N GLY A 313 5.93 13.35 -1.57
CA GLY A 313 5.52 12.11 -0.90
C GLY A 313 4.11 12.19 -0.34
N ARG A 314 3.76 13.30 0.33
CA ARG A 314 2.41 13.55 0.83
C ARG A 314 1.36 13.59 -0.29
N LEU A 315 1.60 14.34 -1.35
CA LEU A 315 0.63 14.49 -2.43
C LEU A 315 0.39 13.15 -3.14
N LEU A 316 1.44 12.36 -3.35
CA LEU A 316 1.33 11.01 -3.91
C LEU A 316 0.50 10.07 -3.03
N LEU A 317 0.70 10.10 -1.71
CA LEU A 317 -0.13 9.34 -0.75
C LEU A 317 -1.59 9.84 -0.77
N ALA A 318 -1.79 11.16 -0.78
CA ALA A 318 -3.12 11.78 -0.82
C ALA A 318 -3.88 11.44 -2.11
N CYS A 319 -3.19 11.39 -3.26
CA CYS A 319 -3.82 11.02 -4.54
C CYS A 319 -4.48 9.64 -4.48
N LEU A 320 -3.86 8.65 -3.81
CA LEU A 320 -4.48 7.34 -3.61
C LEU A 320 -5.75 7.44 -2.78
N LEU A 321 -5.68 8.10 -1.63
CA LEU A 321 -6.78 8.14 -0.67
C LEU A 321 -7.96 8.94 -1.21
N LEU A 322 -7.67 10.02 -1.95
CA LEU A 322 -8.67 10.78 -2.68
C LEU A 322 -9.35 9.91 -3.75
N PHE A 323 -8.57 9.14 -4.51
CA PHE A 323 -9.11 8.23 -5.53
C PHE A 323 -9.96 7.12 -4.92
N ALA A 324 -9.44 6.42 -3.90
CA ALA A 324 -10.14 5.33 -3.21
C ALA A 324 -11.45 5.83 -2.59
N GLY A 325 -11.37 6.93 -1.84
CA GLY A 325 -12.52 7.60 -1.26
C GLY A 325 -13.56 8.07 -2.28
N TRP A 326 -13.12 8.69 -3.37
CA TRP A 326 -14.00 9.11 -4.45
C TRP A 326 -14.69 7.93 -5.13
N SER A 327 -13.97 6.83 -5.35
CA SER A 327 -14.53 5.60 -5.88
C SER A 327 -15.63 5.04 -4.97
N GLN A 328 -15.43 5.12 -3.65
CA GLN A 328 -16.42 4.70 -2.67
C GLN A 328 -17.64 5.62 -2.63
N VAL A 329 -17.44 6.94 -2.66
CA VAL A 329 -18.55 7.90 -2.78
C VAL A 329 -19.36 7.63 -4.03
N SER A 330 -18.69 7.36 -5.16
CA SER A 330 -19.36 7.02 -6.42
C SER A 330 -20.17 5.72 -6.30
N ARG A 331 -19.64 4.68 -5.63
CA ARG A 331 -20.36 3.42 -5.35
C ARG A 331 -21.57 3.65 -4.43
N VAL A 332 -21.40 4.43 -3.37
CA VAL A 332 -22.47 4.78 -2.43
C VAL A 332 -23.56 5.59 -3.12
N LEU A 333 -23.20 6.56 -3.96
CA LEU A 333 -24.16 7.34 -4.75
C LEU A 333 -24.87 6.49 -5.80
N ALA A 334 -24.18 5.56 -6.45
CA ALA A 334 -24.81 4.62 -7.38
C ALA A 334 -25.82 3.71 -6.65
N ARG A 335 -25.47 3.20 -5.46
CA ARG A 335 -26.38 2.42 -4.61
C ARG A 335 -27.53 3.25 -4.08
N GLY A 336 -27.24 4.42 -3.53
CA GLY A 336 -28.22 5.36 -3.02
C GLY A 336 -29.15 5.84 -4.11
N GLY A 337 -28.66 6.03 -5.33
CA GLY A 337 -29.44 6.27 -6.54
C GLY A 337 -30.32 5.08 -6.89
N SER A 338 -29.82 3.84 -6.81
CA SER A 338 -30.65 2.65 -7.04
C SER A 338 -31.70 2.42 -5.96
N LEU A 339 -31.38 2.71 -4.69
CA LEU A 339 -32.33 2.65 -3.58
C LEU A 339 -33.35 3.78 -3.68
N TRP A 340 -32.90 4.99 -4.01
CA TRP A 340 -33.77 6.14 -4.27
C TRP A 340 -34.67 5.87 -5.47
N GLN A 341 -34.16 5.33 -6.58
CA GLN A 341 -34.95 4.91 -7.74
C GLN A 341 -35.94 3.80 -7.37
N ALA A 342 -35.54 2.82 -6.56
CA ALA A 342 -36.43 1.78 -6.05
C ALA A 342 -37.49 2.30 -5.07
N THR A 343 -37.21 3.38 -4.32
CA THR A 343 -38.18 4.02 -3.42
C THR A 343 -39.01 5.12 -4.11
N SER A 344 -38.50 5.70 -5.19
CA SER A 344 -39.15 6.76 -5.98
C SER A 344 -39.90 6.23 -7.19
N SER A 345 -39.70 4.96 -7.58
CA SER A 345 -40.70 4.22 -8.34
C SER A 345 -41.96 4.21 -7.48
N THR A 346 -42.88 5.10 -7.81
CA THR A 346 -44.15 5.18 -7.11
C THR A 346 -44.80 3.79 -7.16
N PRO A 347 -45.61 3.40 -6.16
CA PRO A 347 -46.36 2.13 -6.22
C PRO A 347 -47.11 1.96 -7.55
N ARG A 348 -47.53 3.07 -8.18
CA ARG A 348 -48.10 3.09 -9.55
C ARG A 348 -47.11 2.71 -10.65
N GLN A 349 -45.87 3.20 -10.62
CA GLN A 349 -44.85 2.83 -11.59
C GLN A 349 -44.41 1.37 -11.41
N ALA A 350 -44.23 0.92 -10.16
CA ALA A 350 -43.95 -0.48 -9.87
C ALA A 350 -45.09 -1.41 -10.32
N ALA A 351 -46.35 -0.98 -10.16
CA ALA A 351 -47.52 -1.70 -10.65
C ALA A 351 -47.61 -1.70 -12.19
N ALA A 352 -47.29 -0.58 -12.84
CA ALA A 352 -47.23 -0.48 -14.29
C ALA A 352 -46.16 -1.41 -14.88
N GLU A 353 -44.94 -1.42 -14.31
CA GLU A 353 -43.88 -2.34 -14.72
C GLU A 353 -44.19 -3.82 -14.43
N ALA A 354 -44.97 -4.11 -13.39
CA ALA A 354 -45.45 -5.45 -13.11
C ALA A 354 -46.53 -5.88 -14.11
N LEU A 355 -47.43 -4.96 -14.49
CA LEU A 355 -48.46 -5.19 -15.50
C LEU A 355 -47.83 -5.41 -16.88
N ASP A 356 -46.87 -4.57 -17.30
CA ASP A 356 -46.18 -4.71 -18.57
C ASP A 356 -45.47 -6.08 -18.67
N ARG A 357 -44.81 -6.52 -17.59
CA ARG A 357 -44.20 -7.87 -17.52
C ARG A 357 -45.23 -9.00 -17.59
N ALA A 358 -46.39 -8.83 -16.96
CA ALA A 358 -47.47 -9.82 -17.03
C ALA A 358 -48.05 -9.90 -18.45
N VAL A 359 -48.19 -8.76 -19.14
CA VAL A 359 -48.64 -8.69 -20.54
C VAL A 359 -47.61 -9.34 -21.47
N GLU A 360 -46.32 -9.05 -21.32
CA GLU A 360 -45.25 -9.70 -22.11
C GLU A 360 -45.23 -11.22 -21.91
N ALA A 361 -45.36 -11.69 -20.66
CA ALA A 361 -45.40 -13.11 -20.35
C ALA A 361 -46.65 -13.79 -20.92
N ALA A 362 -47.81 -13.14 -20.86
CA ALA A 362 -49.05 -13.63 -21.46
C ALA A 362 -48.94 -13.72 -22.99
N ALA A 363 -48.37 -12.70 -23.64
CA ALA A 363 -48.15 -12.69 -25.08
C ALA A 363 -47.20 -13.82 -25.52
N ALA A 364 -46.12 -14.05 -24.76
CA ALA A 364 -45.20 -15.16 -25.02
C ALA A 364 -45.86 -16.54 -24.85
N ALA A 365 -46.68 -16.71 -23.80
CA ALA A 365 -47.44 -17.94 -23.58
C ALA A 365 -48.47 -18.19 -24.70
N GLN A 366 -49.15 -17.13 -25.15
CA GLN A 366 -50.10 -17.20 -26.26
C GLN A 366 -49.42 -17.58 -27.58
N ALA A 367 -48.24 -17.01 -27.86
CA ALA A 367 -47.45 -17.37 -29.03
C ALA A 367 -46.98 -18.84 -28.98
N GLY A 368 -46.57 -19.34 -27.81
CA GLY A 368 -46.23 -20.74 -27.60
C GLY A 368 -47.41 -21.69 -27.84
N ALA A 369 -48.57 -21.40 -27.25
CA ALA A 369 -49.79 -22.18 -27.43
C ALA A 369 -50.27 -22.17 -28.89
N ALA A 370 -50.15 -21.03 -29.59
CA ALA A 370 -50.45 -20.93 -31.02
C ALA A 370 -49.55 -21.84 -31.87
N ALA A 371 -48.25 -21.88 -31.56
CA ALA A 371 -47.29 -22.73 -32.25
C ALA A 371 -47.57 -24.23 -32.01
N GLU A 372 -47.88 -24.63 -30.78
CA GLU A 372 -48.26 -26.01 -30.45
C GLU A 372 -49.57 -26.43 -31.12
N ALA A 373 -50.57 -25.55 -31.12
CA ALA A 373 -51.85 -25.78 -31.79
C ALA A 373 -51.71 -25.94 -33.31
N ALA A 374 -50.86 -25.13 -33.94
CA ALA A 374 -50.55 -25.24 -35.36
C ALA A 374 -49.88 -26.57 -35.70
N GLN A 375 -49.05 -27.11 -34.80
CA GLN A 375 -48.45 -28.44 -34.94
C GLN A 375 -49.46 -29.57 -34.72
N ALA A 376 -50.43 -29.40 -33.83
CA ALA A 376 -51.38 -30.44 -33.44
C ALA A 376 -52.62 -30.57 -34.37
N GLY A 377 -52.82 -29.64 -35.31
CA GLY A 377 -53.92 -29.71 -36.29
C GLY A 377 -55.34 -29.62 -35.70
N ALA A 378 -55.50 -29.11 -34.48
CA ALA A 378 -56.76 -29.11 -33.73
C ALA A 378 -57.21 -27.69 -33.32
N PRO A 379 -57.76 -26.88 -34.26
CA PRO A 379 -58.04 -25.45 -34.04
C PRO A 379 -59.09 -25.18 -32.96
N ALA A 380 -60.04 -26.10 -32.75
CA ALA A 380 -61.09 -25.92 -31.74
C ALA A 380 -60.57 -26.02 -30.29
N LYS A 381 -59.65 -26.94 -30.01
CA LYS A 381 -59.04 -27.08 -28.67
C LYS A 381 -58.07 -25.94 -28.35
N ALA A 382 -57.40 -25.43 -29.38
CA ALA A 382 -56.52 -24.28 -29.28
C ALA A 382 -57.28 -23.00 -28.91
N ALA A 383 -58.44 -22.76 -29.54
CA ALA A 383 -59.29 -21.63 -29.22
C ALA A 383 -59.81 -21.68 -27.77
N GLU A 384 -60.18 -22.86 -27.29
CA GLU A 384 -60.62 -23.06 -25.89
C GLU A 384 -59.46 -22.83 -24.89
N GLN A 385 -58.25 -23.30 -25.19
CA GLN A 385 -57.08 -23.06 -24.36
C GLN A 385 -56.67 -21.58 -24.35
N MET A 386 -56.74 -20.89 -25.49
CA MET A 386 -56.48 -19.45 -25.57
C MET A 386 -57.48 -18.63 -24.76
N ALA A 387 -58.77 -19.00 -24.78
CA ALA A 387 -59.79 -18.32 -23.97
C ALA A 387 -59.52 -18.48 -22.46
N LYS A 388 -59.14 -19.68 -22.01
CA LYS A 388 -58.79 -19.96 -20.60
C LYS A 388 -57.54 -19.21 -20.16
N LEU A 389 -56.53 -19.10 -21.03
CA LEU A 389 -55.31 -18.34 -20.75
C LEU A 389 -55.58 -16.83 -20.68
N ALA A 390 -56.44 -16.30 -21.55
CA ALA A 390 -56.84 -14.89 -21.51
C ALA A 390 -57.61 -14.54 -20.22
N GLU A 391 -58.51 -15.42 -19.79
CA GLU A 391 -59.26 -15.25 -18.53
C GLU A 391 -58.34 -15.30 -17.30
N ALA A 392 -57.38 -16.24 -17.27
CA ALA A 392 -56.38 -16.32 -16.21
C ALA A 392 -55.46 -15.08 -16.17
N ALA A 393 -55.06 -14.56 -17.34
CA ALA A 393 -54.27 -13.34 -17.43
C ALA A 393 -55.04 -12.11 -16.94
N ALA A 394 -56.33 -11.99 -17.27
CA ALA A 394 -57.20 -10.93 -16.78
C ALA A 394 -57.37 -10.99 -15.24
N GLY A 395 -57.55 -12.19 -14.67
CA GLY A 395 -57.64 -12.40 -13.23
C GLY A 395 -56.33 -12.07 -12.49
N ALA A 396 -55.18 -12.39 -13.08
CA ALA A 396 -53.87 -12.05 -12.54
C ALA A 396 -53.63 -10.52 -12.55
N ALA A 397 -54.01 -9.83 -13.64
CA ALA A 397 -53.89 -8.39 -13.76
C ALA A 397 -54.77 -7.65 -12.74
N ALA A 398 -56.02 -8.09 -12.53
CA ALA A 398 -56.92 -7.53 -11.53
C ALA A 398 -56.38 -7.70 -10.10
N THR A 399 -55.79 -8.87 -9.81
CA THR A 399 -55.19 -9.17 -8.50
C THR A 399 -53.94 -8.33 -8.25
N ALA A 400 -53.08 -8.16 -9.25
CA ALA A 400 -51.90 -7.28 -9.18
C ALA A 400 -52.28 -5.82 -8.91
N GLY A 401 -53.37 -5.33 -9.53
CA GLY A 401 -53.90 -3.99 -9.29
C GLY A 401 -54.37 -3.76 -7.84
N LEU A 402 -55.03 -4.74 -7.23
CA LEU A 402 -55.47 -4.70 -5.84
C LEU A 402 -54.30 -4.70 -4.84
N VAL A 403 -53.28 -5.53 -5.08
CA VAL A 403 -52.08 -5.62 -4.22
C VAL A 403 -51.26 -4.32 -4.27
N ALA A 404 -51.13 -3.72 -5.46
CA ALA A 404 -50.47 -2.43 -5.63
C ALA A 404 -51.21 -1.28 -4.89
N GLY A 405 -52.55 -1.29 -4.91
CA GLY A 405 -53.38 -0.34 -4.16
C GLY A 405 -53.21 -0.46 -2.64
N GLY A 406 -53.10 -1.68 -2.13
CA GLY A 406 -52.89 -1.94 -0.70
C GLY A 406 -51.49 -1.56 -0.19
N ALA A 407 -50.44 -1.80 -0.97
CA ALA A 407 -49.06 -1.49 -0.60
C ALA A 407 -48.79 0.04 -0.52
N ALA A 408 -49.47 0.84 -1.35
CA ALA A 408 -49.38 2.30 -1.33
C ALA A 408 -49.91 2.92 -0.02
N ALA A 409 -50.93 2.29 0.59
CA ALA A 409 -51.49 2.74 1.88
C ALA A 409 -50.57 2.42 3.07
N ALA A 410 -49.82 1.32 3.02
CA ALA A 410 -48.89 0.92 4.08
C ALA A 410 -47.56 1.70 4.06
N GLY A 411 -47.05 2.08 2.88
CA GLY A 411 -45.79 2.81 2.74
C GLY A 411 -45.80 4.24 3.31
N ALA A 412 -46.95 4.91 3.28
CA ALA A 412 -47.11 6.28 3.81
C ALA A 412 -46.90 6.35 5.34
N GLY A 413 -47.15 5.25 6.08
CA GLY A 413 -46.95 5.18 7.53
C GLY A 413 -45.49 5.02 7.97
N LEU A 414 -44.61 4.50 7.12
CA LEU A 414 -43.21 4.19 7.46
C LEU A 414 -42.21 5.30 7.12
N ALA A 415 -42.53 6.16 6.14
CA ALA A 415 -41.67 7.28 5.72
C ALA A 415 -41.47 8.35 6.82
N GLY A 416 -42.40 8.46 7.77
CA GLY A 416 -42.30 9.40 8.90
C GLY A 416 -41.22 9.06 9.93
N ALA A 417 -40.76 7.80 10.00
CA ALA A 417 -39.78 7.35 11.00
C ALA A 417 -38.31 7.51 10.55
N GLY A 418 -38.05 7.64 9.24
CA GLY A 418 -36.69 7.66 8.68
C GLY A 418 -35.99 9.03 8.65
N LEU A 419 -36.74 10.13 8.80
CA LEU A 419 -36.21 11.49 8.67
C LEU A 419 -35.35 11.97 9.86
N GLY A 420 -35.39 11.26 11.00
CA GLY A 420 -34.58 11.60 12.19
C GLY A 420 -33.09 11.28 12.06
N ALA A 421 -32.70 10.31 11.22
CA ALA A 421 -31.31 9.87 11.12
C ALA A 421 -30.47 10.71 10.14
N ALA A 422 -31.09 11.32 9.12
CA ALA A 422 -30.40 12.16 8.14
C ALA A 422 -30.00 13.55 8.69
N ALA A 423 -30.72 14.05 9.69
CA ALA A 423 -30.43 15.35 10.32
C ALA A 423 -29.13 15.34 11.15
N ALA A 424 -28.70 14.18 11.65
CA ALA A 424 -27.49 14.05 12.47
C ALA A 424 -26.18 14.11 11.66
N VAL A 425 -26.23 13.89 10.35
CA VAL A 425 -25.04 13.93 9.45
C VAL A 425 -24.90 15.29 8.76
N GLY A 426 -25.99 16.06 8.62
CA GLY A 426 -26.00 17.39 7.99
C GLY A 426 -25.38 18.53 8.81
N GLY A 427 -25.23 18.35 10.14
CA GLY A 427 -24.78 19.43 11.04
C GLY A 427 -23.31 19.85 10.94
N LEU A 428 -22.47 19.09 10.24
CA LEU A 428 -21.02 19.36 10.12
C LEU A 428 -20.59 20.01 8.79
N ALA A 429 -21.53 20.27 7.87
CA ALA A 429 -21.23 20.79 6.53
C ALA A 429 -21.53 22.31 6.34
N ALA A 430 -21.96 23.02 7.37
CA ALA A 430 -22.38 24.44 7.26
C ALA A 430 -21.22 25.46 7.26
N GLY A 431 -19.95 25.02 7.20
CA GLY A 431 -18.77 25.88 7.39
C GLY A 431 -17.80 25.92 6.20
N ALA A 432 -18.28 25.96 4.95
CA ALA A 432 -17.40 26.20 3.80
C ALA A 432 -18.18 26.79 2.59
N ALA A 433 -18.62 28.05 2.73
CA ALA A 433 -19.10 28.82 1.58
C ALA A 433 -17.93 29.17 0.65
N GLY A 434 -17.67 28.32 -0.35
CA GLY A 434 -16.62 28.58 -1.34
C GLY A 434 -16.32 27.47 -2.36
N SER A 435 -17.13 26.41 -2.46
CA SER A 435 -16.84 25.23 -3.31
C SER A 435 -17.86 24.96 -4.42
N GLY A 436 -18.64 25.97 -4.83
CA GLY A 436 -19.74 25.80 -5.80
C GLY A 436 -19.33 25.20 -7.15
N ALA A 437 -18.15 25.55 -7.67
CA ALA A 437 -17.68 25.04 -8.97
C ALA A 437 -17.23 23.57 -8.92
N ALA A 438 -16.58 23.16 -7.83
CA ALA A 438 -16.17 21.76 -7.64
C ALA A 438 -17.38 20.87 -7.34
N ALA A 439 -18.32 21.34 -6.53
CA ALA A 439 -19.58 20.64 -6.26
C ALA A 439 -20.45 20.50 -7.51
N ALA A 440 -20.51 21.53 -8.38
CA ALA A 440 -21.25 21.48 -9.63
C ALA A 440 -20.61 20.51 -10.66
N ALA A 441 -19.29 20.51 -10.78
CA ALA A 441 -18.57 19.53 -11.62
C ALA A 441 -18.74 18.09 -11.10
N MET A 442 -18.79 17.91 -9.77
CA MET A 442 -19.06 16.62 -9.13
C MET A 442 -20.50 16.15 -9.33
N ALA A 443 -21.49 17.05 -9.27
CA ALA A 443 -22.89 16.73 -9.54
C ALA A 443 -23.12 16.36 -11.01
N ALA A 444 -22.47 17.06 -11.95
CA ALA A 444 -22.54 16.75 -13.38
C ALA A 444 -21.95 15.36 -13.69
N GLY A 445 -20.78 15.01 -13.11
CA GLY A 445 -20.18 13.68 -13.29
C GLY A 445 -21.01 12.53 -12.70
N ALA A 446 -21.78 12.78 -11.63
CA ALA A 446 -22.68 11.79 -11.04
C ALA A 446 -23.94 11.54 -11.89
N ALA A 447 -24.47 12.59 -12.54
CA ALA A 447 -25.63 12.47 -13.44
C ALA A 447 -25.31 11.66 -14.71
N ASP A 448 -24.13 11.88 -15.32
CA ASP A 448 -23.67 11.09 -16.48
C ASP A 448 -23.42 9.62 -16.13
N ALA A 449 -22.96 9.34 -14.90
CA ALA A 449 -22.78 7.98 -14.42
C ALA A 449 -24.11 7.25 -14.19
N ALA A 450 -25.17 7.97 -13.80
CA ALA A 450 -26.51 7.41 -13.62
C ALA A 450 -27.21 7.16 -14.96
N ALA A 451 -27.01 8.02 -15.96
CA ALA A 451 -27.63 7.89 -17.29
C ALA A 451 -27.13 6.69 -18.10
N LEU A 452 -25.89 6.23 -17.86
CA LEU A 452 -25.30 5.06 -18.54
C LEU A 452 -25.61 3.72 -17.86
N GLY A 453 -26.32 3.72 -16.73
CA GLY A 453 -26.52 2.56 -15.86
C GLY A 453 -27.90 1.90 -15.92
N GLY A 454 -28.69 2.08 -16.99
CA GLY A 454 -30.08 1.62 -17.13
C GLY A 454 -30.36 0.09 -17.07
N GLY A 455 -29.46 -0.70 -16.50
CA GLY A 455 -29.68 -2.12 -16.23
C GLY A 455 -30.50 -2.30 -14.96
N ARG A 456 -31.72 -2.84 -15.11
CA ARG A 456 -32.61 -3.35 -14.05
C ARG A 456 -31.82 -3.94 -12.87
N GLY A 457 -32.25 -3.63 -11.65
CA GLY A 457 -31.65 -3.99 -10.36
C GLY A 457 -31.33 -5.49 -10.17
N ALA A 458 -30.31 -5.97 -10.86
CA ALA A 458 -29.63 -7.20 -10.53
C ALA A 458 -28.97 -6.97 -9.17
N ALA A 459 -29.51 -7.62 -8.13
CA ALA A 459 -28.87 -7.71 -6.82
C ALA A 459 -27.37 -7.89 -7.04
N VAL A 460 -26.57 -6.97 -6.48
CA VAL A 460 -25.11 -6.91 -6.65
C VAL A 460 -24.59 -8.34 -6.52
N ARG A 461 -24.28 -8.98 -7.65
CA ARG A 461 -23.83 -10.35 -7.65
C ARG A 461 -22.42 -10.30 -7.08
N HIS A 462 -22.31 -10.60 -5.79
CA HIS A 462 -21.05 -10.86 -5.12
C HIS A 462 -20.25 -11.81 -6.01
N HIS A 463 -19.11 -11.36 -6.52
CA HIS A 463 -18.21 -12.23 -7.24
C HIS A 463 -17.85 -13.39 -6.28
N TYR A 464 -18.34 -14.58 -6.59
CA TYR A 464 -18.14 -15.80 -5.80
C TYR A 464 -18.79 -15.82 -4.40
N GLY A 465 -19.82 -15.01 -4.15
CA GLY A 465 -20.55 -15.03 -2.87
C GLY A 465 -19.80 -14.43 -1.67
N VAL A 466 -18.62 -13.82 -1.90
CA VAL A 466 -17.89 -13.07 -0.88
C VAL A 466 -18.22 -11.58 -1.03
N PRO A 467 -18.56 -10.86 0.06
CA PRO A 467 -18.70 -9.40 0.04
C PRO A 467 -17.47 -8.74 -0.60
N ASP A 468 -17.69 -7.78 -1.49
CA ASP A 468 -16.58 -7.04 -2.07
C ASP A 468 -15.91 -6.23 -0.95
N SER A 469 -14.66 -6.54 -0.63
CA SER A 469 -13.88 -5.84 0.40
C SER A 469 -13.70 -4.34 0.10
N HIS A 470 -13.93 -3.89 -1.13
CA HIS A 470 -14.00 -2.47 -1.48
C HIS A 470 -15.21 -1.75 -0.90
N ASP A 471 -16.23 -2.48 -0.48
CA ASP A 471 -17.49 -1.95 0.05
C ASP A 471 -17.44 -1.71 1.56
N ASN A 472 -16.39 -1.05 2.01
CA ASN A 472 -16.16 -0.77 3.42
C ASN A 472 -16.27 0.74 3.72
N ASN A 473 -16.51 1.07 4.99
CA ASN A 473 -16.64 2.46 5.44
C ASN A 473 -15.27 3.14 5.68
N TRP A 474 -14.18 2.38 5.69
CA TRP A 474 -12.83 2.93 5.92
C TRP A 474 -12.44 3.91 4.83
N GLN A 475 -12.79 3.63 3.57
CA GLN A 475 -12.47 4.51 2.44
C GLN A 475 -13.13 5.89 2.52
N LEU A 476 -14.30 6.02 3.16
CA LEU A 476 -14.93 7.32 3.42
C LEU A 476 -14.18 8.11 4.50
N LEU A 477 -13.69 7.41 5.53
CA LEU A 477 -12.87 8.02 6.57
C LEU A 477 -11.50 8.43 6.02
N GLU A 478 -10.91 7.61 5.14
CA GLU A 478 -9.69 7.95 4.40
C GLU A 478 -9.86 9.19 3.54
N LEU A 479 -11.00 9.32 2.84
CA LEU A 479 -11.33 10.51 2.07
C LEU A 479 -11.37 11.76 2.95
N ALA A 480 -12.06 11.67 4.10
CA ALA A 480 -12.19 12.78 5.03
C ALA A 480 -10.81 13.21 5.60
N LEU A 481 -9.94 12.25 5.89
CA LEU A 481 -8.58 12.49 6.39
C LEU A 481 -7.57 12.87 5.29
N CYS A 482 -7.89 12.61 4.02
CA CYS A 482 -7.04 12.94 2.88
C CYS A 482 -6.90 14.46 2.69
N LEU A 483 -7.96 15.24 2.89
CA LEU A 483 -7.94 16.70 2.77
C LEU A 483 -6.95 17.36 3.75
N PRO A 484 -7.03 17.13 5.08
CA PRO A 484 -6.05 17.67 6.02
C PRO A 484 -4.64 17.13 5.74
N LEU A 485 -4.51 15.89 5.27
CA LEU A 485 -3.21 15.34 4.88
C LEU A 485 -2.60 16.16 3.75
N ALA A 486 -3.34 16.38 2.65
CA ALA A 486 -2.87 17.11 1.47
C ALA A 486 -2.47 18.55 1.79
N LEU A 487 -3.24 19.23 2.64
CA LEU A 487 -2.96 20.59 3.11
C LEU A 487 -1.78 20.66 4.10
N GLY A 488 -1.41 19.53 4.71
CA GLY A 488 -0.46 19.49 5.82
C GLY A 488 -1.00 20.26 7.03
N TRP A 489 -2.28 20.03 7.35
CA TRP A 489 -2.93 20.54 8.56
C TRP A 489 -2.94 19.46 9.63
N GLN A 490 -2.46 19.79 10.82
CA GLN A 490 -2.22 18.86 11.93
C GLN A 490 -1.50 17.58 11.48
N THR A 491 -0.44 17.74 10.68
CA THR A 491 0.19 16.65 9.93
C THR A 491 0.44 15.40 10.78
N ALA A 492 0.94 15.58 12.01
CA ALA A 492 1.20 14.45 12.91
C ALA A 492 -0.08 13.70 13.30
N LEU A 493 -1.14 14.41 13.70
CA LEU A 493 -2.41 13.79 14.08
C LEU A 493 -3.06 13.10 12.87
N THR A 494 -3.10 13.78 11.73
CA THR A 494 -3.70 13.23 10.51
C THR A 494 -2.96 11.99 10.02
N CYS A 495 -1.63 12.00 10.03
CA CYS A 495 -0.84 10.83 9.66
C CYS A 495 -1.11 9.64 10.59
N ARG A 496 -1.20 9.85 11.92
CA ARG A 496 -1.54 8.78 12.87
C ARG A 496 -2.93 8.21 12.62
N ALA A 497 -3.93 9.09 12.53
CA ALA A 497 -5.31 8.68 12.34
C ALA A 497 -5.44 7.85 11.06
N LEU A 498 -4.87 8.34 9.97
CA LEU A 498 -4.92 7.68 8.67
C LEU A 498 -4.10 6.38 8.62
N ALA A 499 -2.91 6.34 9.24
CA ALA A 499 -2.15 5.10 9.38
C ALA A 499 -2.93 4.05 10.18
N GLY A 500 -3.62 4.47 11.25
CA GLY A 500 -4.50 3.59 12.02
C GLY A 500 -5.66 3.06 11.18
N VAL A 501 -6.34 3.93 10.42
CA VAL A 501 -7.43 3.54 9.51
C VAL A 501 -6.96 2.53 8.47
N LEU A 502 -5.82 2.78 7.81
CA LEU A 502 -5.27 1.87 6.79
C LEU A 502 -4.88 0.51 7.38
N LEU A 503 -4.33 0.48 8.59
CA LEU A 503 -4.01 -0.77 9.28
C LEU A 503 -5.25 -1.54 9.70
N LEU A 504 -6.30 -0.84 10.16
CA LEU A 504 -7.58 -1.44 10.47
C LEU A 504 -8.25 -1.98 9.21
N GLU A 505 -8.24 -1.24 8.10
CA GLU A 505 -8.74 -1.71 6.80
C GLU A 505 -7.94 -2.95 6.33
N ALA A 506 -6.60 -2.91 6.40
CA ALA A 506 -5.76 -4.05 6.07
C ALA A 506 -6.16 -5.30 6.87
N GLY A 507 -6.29 -5.18 8.19
CA GLY A 507 -6.61 -6.31 9.06
C GLY A 507 -8.05 -6.82 8.93
N THR A 508 -9.02 -5.94 8.71
CA THR A 508 -10.45 -6.29 8.73
C THR A 508 -11.03 -6.61 7.34
N CYS A 509 -10.57 -5.92 6.30
CA CYS A 509 -11.10 -6.07 4.94
C CYS A 509 -10.23 -6.94 4.04
N TRP A 510 -8.94 -7.08 4.35
CA TRP A 510 -7.99 -7.80 3.50
C TRP A 510 -7.27 -8.96 4.20
N PRO A 511 -7.99 -9.89 4.87
CA PRO A 511 -7.39 -11.04 5.54
C PRO A 511 -6.95 -12.09 4.51
N TRP A 512 -5.83 -11.85 3.82
CA TRP A 512 -5.33 -12.73 2.77
C TRP A 512 -4.95 -14.13 3.25
N TRP A 513 -4.72 -14.28 4.56
CA TRP A 513 -4.51 -15.56 5.24
C TRP A 513 -5.81 -16.34 5.49
N ALA A 514 -6.96 -15.76 5.19
CA ALA A 514 -8.23 -16.44 5.34
C ALA A 514 -8.32 -17.62 4.37
N TRP A 515 -8.79 -18.76 4.88
CA TRP A 515 -8.92 -19.99 4.12
C TRP A 515 -10.10 -19.97 3.12
N TYR A 516 -11.00 -18.99 3.21
CA TYR A 516 -12.24 -18.92 2.45
C TYR A 516 -12.13 -18.18 1.10
N TRP A 517 -10.94 -17.77 0.66
CA TRP A 517 -10.80 -17.13 -0.65
C TRP A 517 -11.13 -18.12 -1.79
N PRO A 518 -12.00 -17.75 -2.74
CA PRO A 518 -12.53 -18.68 -3.75
C PRO A 518 -11.47 -19.12 -4.78
N SER A 519 -10.35 -18.42 -4.87
CA SER A 519 -9.24 -18.76 -5.75
C SER A 519 -7.93 -18.18 -5.24
N TRP A 520 -6.80 -18.74 -5.70
CA TRP A 520 -5.48 -18.17 -5.44
C TRP A 520 -5.35 -16.72 -5.94
N HIS A 521 -5.97 -16.37 -7.07
CA HIS A 521 -5.99 -14.99 -7.57
C HIS A 521 -6.69 -14.02 -6.61
N ALA A 522 -7.79 -14.45 -5.99
CA ALA A 522 -8.50 -13.64 -5.00
C ALA A 522 -7.65 -13.45 -3.73
N ALA A 523 -7.00 -14.52 -3.25
CA ALA A 523 -6.07 -14.42 -2.13
C ALA A 523 -4.86 -13.51 -2.44
N ALA A 524 -4.28 -13.62 -3.63
CA ALA A 524 -3.20 -12.75 -4.09
C ALA A 524 -3.63 -11.28 -4.19
N HIS A 525 -4.85 -11.02 -4.69
CA HIS A 525 -5.44 -9.69 -4.74
C HIS A 525 -5.64 -9.10 -3.34
N ALA A 526 -6.23 -9.86 -2.41
CA ALA A 526 -6.37 -9.43 -1.02
C ALA A 526 -5.01 -9.15 -0.36
N ARG A 527 -4.01 -10.01 -0.63
CA ARG A 527 -2.64 -9.83 -0.13
C ARG A 527 -2.00 -8.55 -0.65
N LEU A 528 -2.17 -8.24 -1.94
CA LEU A 528 -1.68 -7.00 -2.54
C LEU A 528 -2.27 -5.77 -1.84
N HIS A 529 -3.57 -5.79 -1.52
CA HIS A 529 -4.24 -4.69 -0.84
C HIS A 529 -3.74 -4.55 0.61
N PHE A 530 -3.65 -5.67 1.33
CA PHE A 530 -3.08 -5.70 2.67
C PHE A 530 -1.71 -5.03 2.73
N PHE A 531 -0.76 -5.48 1.90
CA PHE A 531 0.61 -4.94 1.93
C PHE A 531 0.70 -3.52 1.37
N THR A 532 -0.20 -3.11 0.47
CA THR A 532 -0.28 -1.73 0.01
C THR A 532 -0.70 -0.80 1.16
N ASN A 533 -1.76 -1.16 1.89
CA ASN A 533 -2.23 -0.37 3.04
C ASN A 533 -1.16 -0.29 4.14
N VAL A 534 -0.51 -1.41 4.45
CA VAL A 534 0.62 -1.46 5.39
C VAL A 534 1.76 -0.54 4.94
N ALA A 535 2.15 -0.58 3.67
CA ALA A 535 3.21 0.29 3.17
C ALA A 535 2.83 1.78 3.17
N VAL A 536 1.61 2.13 2.80
CA VAL A 536 1.09 3.51 2.85
C VAL A 536 1.06 4.01 4.29
N ALA A 537 0.59 3.18 5.24
CA ALA A 537 0.66 3.48 6.67
C ALA A 537 2.11 3.71 7.14
N GLY A 538 3.06 2.89 6.69
CA GLY A 538 4.49 3.10 6.94
C GLY A 538 5.01 4.43 6.39
N GLY A 539 4.60 4.79 5.17
CA GLY A 539 4.89 6.11 4.59
C GLY A 539 4.36 7.27 5.44
N LEU A 540 3.13 7.17 5.95
CA LEU A 540 2.53 8.19 6.82
C LEU A 540 3.25 8.33 8.16
N VAL A 541 3.65 7.22 8.78
CA VAL A 541 4.46 7.25 10.01
C VAL A 541 5.81 7.91 9.75
N LEU A 542 6.46 7.65 8.60
CA LEU A 542 7.70 8.36 8.24
C LEU A 542 7.47 9.85 8.01
N LEU A 543 6.39 10.24 7.32
CA LEU A 543 6.03 11.64 7.11
C LEU A 543 5.84 12.36 8.46
N GLN A 544 5.17 11.71 9.40
CA GLN A 544 5.01 12.20 10.76
C GLN A 544 6.36 12.37 11.48
N CYS A 545 7.26 11.38 11.42
CA CYS A 545 8.60 11.49 12.02
C CYS A 545 9.44 12.62 11.42
N LEU A 546 9.25 12.92 10.13
CA LEU A 546 9.96 13.99 9.41
C LEU A 546 9.37 15.38 9.66
N GLY A 547 8.11 15.43 10.10
CA GLY A 547 7.33 16.64 10.31
C GLY A 547 6.69 17.18 9.04
N ALA A 548 5.91 18.25 9.20
CA ALA A 548 5.09 18.80 8.12
C ALA A 548 5.90 19.28 6.89
N GLY A 549 7.16 19.70 7.06
CA GLY A 549 7.93 20.38 6.01
C GLY A 549 7.60 21.88 5.96
N ARG A 550 8.22 22.62 5.03
CA ARG A 550 8.03 24.08 4.90
C ARG A 550 6.72 24.49 4.19
N PHE A 551 6.22 23.64 3.31
CA PHE A 551 5.11 23.96 2.40
C PHE A 551 3.76 23.46 2.97
N THR A 552 3.43 23.83 4.22
CA THR A 552 2.22 23.33 4.90
C THR A 552 1.46 24.40 5.63
N VAL A 553 0.15 24.16 5.80
CA VAL A 553 -0.71 25.00 6.65
C VAL A 553 -0.16 25.06 8.08
N ASP A 554 0.33 23.95 8.63
CA ASP A 554 0.95 23.93 9.97
C ASP A 554 2.06 24.98 10.13
N ARG A 555 2.90 25.17 9.09
CA ARG A 555 3.97 26.17 9.13
C ARG A 555 3.47 27.58 8.94
N LEU A 556 2.47 27.80 8.09
CA LEU A 556 1.85 29.12 7.92
C LEU A 556 1.19 29.59 9.22
N VAL A 557 0.47 28.70 9.91
CA VAL A 557 -0.17 29.00 11.20
C VAL A 557 0.86 29.24 12.29
N ALA A 558 1.92 28.43 12.38
CA ALA A 558 2.99 28.64 13.35
C ALA A 558 3.74 29.97 13.12
N GLY A 559 3.98 30.35 11.86
CA GLY A 559 4.62 31.62 11.53
C GLY A 559 3.82 32.84 11.99
N ARG A 560 2.48 32.81 11.88
CA ARG A 560 1.60 33.90 12.34
C ARG A 560 1.55 34.05 13.85
N LYS A 561 1.79 32.98 14.63
CA LYS A 561 1.78 33.06 16.11
C LYS A 561 3.05 33.67 16.69
N ASN A 562 4.11 33.71 15.91
CA ASN A 562 5.42 34.23 16.32
C ASN A 562 5.69 35.65 15.80
N GLN A 563 4.73 36.22 15.06
CA GLN A 563 4.66 37.63 14.67
C GLN A 563 3.71 38.33 15.65
#